data_AF-A0A2E3XM27-F1
#
_entry.id   AF-A0A2E3XM27-F1
#
_cell.length_a   1.000
_cell.length_b   1.000
_cell.length_c   1.000
_cell.angle_alpha   90.00
_cell.angle_beta   90.00
_cell.angle_gamma   90.00
#
_symmetry.space_group_name_H-M   'P 1'
#
loop_
_entity.id
_entity.type
_entity.pdbx_description
1 polymer ?
#
loop_
_entity_poly.entity_id
_entity_poly.type
_entity_poly.pdbx_seq_one_letter_code
_entity_poly.pdbx_strand_id
1 'polypeptide(L)'
;MASKGRESWGKRQREQTKREKQEAKRAERAERRSSEDESDEPGTPEEELYRQFAELSAAKANGEIDDEAFEAKKEEIWEQLGIELQ
;
A
#
# COMPACT_ATOMS: atom_id res chain seq x y z
N MET A 1 -55.57 1.88 10.64
CA MET A 1 -54.53 2.62 9.91
C MET A 1 -53.28 2.75 10.79
N ALA A 2 -52.10 2.74 10.16
CA ALA A 2 -50.75 3.05 10.68
C ALA A 2 -50.23 2.20 11.87
N SER A 3 -49.14 1.43 11.74
CA SER A 3 -47.79 1.99 11.82
C SER A 3 -46.73 0.99 11.32
N LYS A 4 -46.31 1.09 10.04
CA LYS A 4 -45.23 0.25 9.46
C LYS A 4 -44.15 1.09 8.78
N GLY A 5 -43.75 2.20 9.42
CA GLY A 5 -42.82 3.17 8.81
C GLY A 5 -41.86 3.91 9.75
N ARG A 6 -41.81 3.60 11.05
CA ARG A 6 -40.97 4.36 12.01
C ARG A 6 -39.60 3.74 12.30
N GLU A 7 -39.34 2.50 11.91
CA GLU A 7 -38.04 1.84 12.17
C GLU A 7 -36.97 2.15 11.12
N SER A 8 -37.38 2.66 9.95
CA SER A 8 -36.45 2.81 8.81
C SER A 8 -35.50 3.99 8.92
N TRP A 9 -35.82 5.02 9.71
CA TRP A 9 -34.99 6.24 9.78
C TRP A 9 -33.82 6.07 10.76
N GLY A 10 -34.07 5.56 11.97
CA GLY A 10 -33.00 5.29 12.94
C GLY A 10 -32.01 4.22 12.46
N LYS A 11 -32.50 3.22 11.71
CA LYS A 11 -31.62 2.22 11.07
C LYS A 11 -30.76 2.85 9.97
N ARG A 12 -31.34 3.69 9.11
CA ARG A 12 -30.58 4.43 8.08
C ARG A 12 -29.54 5.37 8.70
N GLN A 13 -29.85 6.05 9.80
CA GLN A 13 -28.91 6.93 10.49
C GLN A 13 -27.72 6.15 11.08
N ARG A 14 -27.97 4.98 11.66
CA ARG A 14 -26.90 4.08 12.15
C ARG A 14 -26.03 3.54 11.01
N GLU A 15 -26.63 3.18 9.88
CA GLU A 15 -25.89 2.72 8.70
C GLU A 15 -25.06 3.86 8.07
N GLN A 16 -25.58 5.08 8.00
CA GLN A 16 -24.83 6.26 7.54
C GLN A 16 -23.60 6.52 8.42
N THR A 17 -23.80 6.66 9.73
CA THR A 17 -22.69 6.91 10.67
C THR A 17 -21.64 5.80 10.66
N LYS A 18 -22.05 4.54 10.48
CA LYS A 18 -21.12 3.41 10.33
C LYS A 18 -20.33 3.49 9.03
N ARG A 19 -20.98 3.87 7.93
CA ARG A 19 -20.33 4.04 6.62
C ARG A 19 -19.34 5.20 6.63
N GLU A 20 -19.75 6.36 7.14
CA GLU A 20 -18.90 7.55 7.29
C GLU A 20 -17.66 7.25 8.15
N LYS A 21 -17.82 6.51 9.26
CA LYS A 21 -16.68 6.13 10.12
C LYS A 21 -15.73 5.15 9.43
N GLN A 22 -16.25 4.23 8.61
CA GLN A 22 -15.41 3.33 7.82
C GLN A 22 -14.70 4.06 6.68
N GLU A 23 -15.39 4.99 6.04
CA GLU A 23 -14.85 5.83 4.96
C GLU A 23 -13.76 6.76 5.50
N ALA A 24 -13.97 7.43 6.62
CA ALA A 24 -12.94 8.22 7.31
C ALA A 24 -11.72 7.37 7.68
N LYS A 25 -11.91 6.14 8.19
CA LYS A 25 -10.80 5.24 8.50
C LYS A 25 -10.08 4.71 7.26
N ARG A 26 -10.79 4.61 6.12
CA ARG A 26 -10.19 4.22 4.84
C ARG A 26 -9.44 5.40 4.22
N ALA A 27 -9.99 6.61 4.31
CA ALA A 27 -9.33 7.85 3.89
C ALA A 27 -8.06 8.10 4.71
N GLU A 28 -8.11 7.99 6.04
CA GLU A 28 -6.94 8.13 6.91
C GLU A 28 -5.85 7.09 6.59
N ARG A 29 -6.23 5.84 6.23
CA ARG A 29 -5.27 4.84 5.76
C ARG A 29 -4.72 5.14 4.37
N ALA A 30 -5.54 5.71 3.49
CA ALA A 30 -5.09 6.12 2.17
C ALA A 30 -4.15 7.33 2.27
N GLU A 31 -4.44 8.30 3.13
CA GLU A 31 -3.55 9.42 3.45
C GLU A 31 -2.24 8.93 4.04
N ARG A 32 -2.23 8.01 5.02
CA ARG A 32 -0.95 7.46 5.52
C ARG A 32 -0.14 6.75 4.43
N ARG A 33 -0.79 6.00 3.53
CA ARG A 33 -0.10 5.37 2.39
C ARG A 33 0.39 6.40 1.38
N SER A 34 -0.40 7.44 1.14
CA SER A 34 -0.07 8.53 0.21
C SER A 34 1.04 9.40 0.77
N SER A 35 1.09 9.68 2.08
CA SER A 35 2.15 10.44 2.72
C SER A 35 3.47 9.65 2.83
N GLU A 36 3.40 8.32 2.87
CA GLU A 36 4.59 7.46 2.76
C GLU A 36 5.12 7.38 1.32
N ASP A 37 4.26 7.67 0.32
CA ASP A 37 4.60 7.73 -1.11
C ASP A 37 4.99 9.16 -1.57
N GLU A 38 4.54 10.21 -0.88
CA GLU A 38 4.87 11.62 -1.17
C GLU A 38 6.17 12.12 -0.52
N SER A 39 6.91 11.23 0.15
CA SER A 39 8.28 11.53 0.57
C SER A 39 9.23 11.25 -0.60
N ASP A 40 9.11 12.07 -1.66
CA ASP A 40 10.11 12.25 -2.72
C ASP A 40 11.32 13.07 -2.21
N GLU A 41 11.59 13.00 -0.89
CA GLU A 41 12.92 13.32 -0.39
C GLU A 41 13.83 12.21 -0.92
N PRO A 42 14.94 12.53 -1.61
CA PRO A 42 15.89 11.51 -2.00
C PRO A 42 16.37 10.87 -0.70
N GLY A 43 15.88 9.67 -0.44
CA GLY A 43 16.35 8.84 0.65
C GLY A 43 17.86 8.71 0.53
N THR A 44 18.50 8.24 1.59
CA THR A 44 19.90 7.86 1.46
C THR A 44 20.08 6.91 0.26
N PRO A 45 21.25 6.88 -0.40
CA PRO A 45 21.47 5.99 -1.55
C PRO A 45 21.09 4.53 -1.26
N GLU A 46 21.21 4.09 0.00
CA GLU A 46 20.77 2.78 0.47
C GLU A 46 19.24 2.62 0.45
N GLU A 47 18.48 3.62 0.90
CA GLU A 47 17.01 3.61 0.89
C GLU A 47 16.45 3.57 -0.54
N GLU A 48 17.09 4.27 -1.49
CA GLU A 48 16.74 4.19 -2.91
C GLU A 48 16.93 2.77 -3.46
N LEU A 49 18.00 2.08 -3.08
CA LEU A 49 18.26 0.69 -3.48
C LEU A 49 17.24 -0.28 -2.89
N TYR A 50 16.82 -0.08 -1.63
CA TYR A 50 15.72 -0.85 -1.04
C TYR A 50 14.38 -0.61 -1.74
N ARG A 51 14.11 0.63 -2.19
CA ARG A 51 12.90 0.96 -2.97
C ARG A 51 12.93 0.24 -4.33
N GLN A 52 14.05 0.27 -5.04
CA GLN A 52 14.23 -0.46 -6.30
C GLN A 52 14.04 -1.97 -6.11
N PHE A 53 14.51 -2.54 -5.00
CA PHE A 53 14.27 -3.94 -4.68
C PHE A 53 12.79 -4.25 -4.44
N ALA A 54 12.06 -3.37 -3.75
CA ALA A 54 10.62 -3.53 -3.54
C ALA A 54 9.83 -3.51 -4.86
N GLU A 55 10.16 -2.59 -5.76
CA GLU A 55 9.59 -2.52 -7.11
C GLU A 55 9.90 -3.78 -7.92
N LEU A 56 11.15 -4.26 -7.86
CA LEU A 56 11.58 -5.50 -8.50
C LEU A 56 10.81 -6.72 -7.97
N SER A 57 10.59 -6.80 -6.66
CA SER A 57 9.79 -7.86 -6.04
C SER A 57 8.33 -7.81 -6.46
N ALA A 58 7.75 -6.61 -6.58
CA ALA A 58 6.39 -6.43 -7.08
C ALA A 58 6.27 -6.86 -8.55
N ALA A 59 7.24 -6.50 -9.41
CA ALA A 59 7.27 -6.92 -10.81
C ALA A 59 7.34 -8.45 -10.95
N LYS A 60 8.13 -9.12 -10.10
CA LYS A 60 8.18 -10.59 -10.03
C LYS A 60 6.83 -11.18 -9.61
N ALA A 61 6.22 -10.64 -8.55
CA ALA A 61 4.93 -11.10 -8.05
C ALA A 61 3.79 -10.93 -9.08
N ASN A 62 3.89 -9.90 -9.93
CA ASN A 62 2.98 -9.67 -11.05
C ASN A 62 3.27 -10.54 -12.28
N GLY A 63 4.41 -11.26 -12.30
CA GLY A 63 4.86 -12.05 -13.44
C GLY A 63 5.36 -11.22 -14.62
N GLU A 64 5.76 -9.96 -14.38
CA GLU A 64 6.32 -9.06 -15.40
C GLU A 64 7.79 -9.39 -15.71
N ILE A 65 8.47 -10.02 -14.76
CA ILE A 65 9.84 -10.55 -14.90
C ILE A 65 9.88 -12.01 -14.44
N ASP A 66 10.78 -12.78 -15.03
CA ASP A 66 11.05 -14.16 -14.65
C ASP A 66 12.03 -14.24 -13.46
N ASP A 67 12.18 -15.45 -12.92
CA ASP A 67 13.06 -15.71 -11.78
C ASP A 67 14.53 -15.37 -12.09
N GLU A 68 14.98 -15.61 -13.32
CA GLU A 68 16.36 -15.32 -13.75
C GLU A 68 16.64 -13.82 -13.81
N ALA A 69 15.75 -13.02 -14.42
CA ALA A 69 15.90 -11.57 -14.45
C ALA A 69 15.73 -10.93 -13.06
N PHE A 70 14.91 -11.52 -12.19
CA PHE A 70 14.76 -11.08 -10.81
C PHE A 70 16.05 -11.27 -10.02
N GLU A 71 16.65 -12.47 -10.04
CA GLU A 71 17.86 -12.73 -9.26
C GLU A 71 19.06 -11.92 -9.78
N ALA A 72 19.21 -11.76 -11.11
CA ALA A 72 20.28 -10.94 -11.67
C ALA A 72 20.22 -9.46 -11.22
N LYS A 73 19.03 -8.86 -11.23
CA LYS A 73 18.84 -7.48 -10.78
C LYS A 73 18.92 -7.34 -9.26
N LYS A 74 18.48 -8.37 -8.53
CA LYS A 74 18.60 -8.40 -7.06
C LYS A 74 20.07 -8.45 -6.64
N GLU A 75 20.89 -9.27 -7.29
CA GLU A 75 22.34 -9.30 -7.04
C GLU A 75 22.99 -7.93 -7.28
N GLU A 76 22.65 -7.25 -8.39
CA GLU A 76 23.16 -5.91 -8.68
C GLU A 76 22.81 -4.90 -7.57
N ILE A 77 21.56 -4.90 -7.09
CA ILE A 77 21.13 -4.03 -5.99
C ILE A 77 21.88 -4.35 -4.70
N TRP A 78 22.12 -5.63 -4.41
CA TRP A 78 22.80 -6.07 -3.19
C TRP A 78 24.30 -5.79 -3.23
N GLU A 79 24.93 -5.90 -4.41
CA GLU A 79 26.31 -5.47 -4.64
C GLU A 79 26.47 -3.96 -4.41
N GLN A 80 25.52 -3.15 -4.90
CA GLN A 80 25.50 -1.70 -4.67
C GLN A 80 25.27 -1.34 -3.19
N LEU A 81 24.51 -2.15 -2.45
CA LEU A 81 24.35 -2.03 -1.00
C LEU A 81 25.59 -2.50 -0.21
N GLY A 82 26.54 -3.19 -0.86
CA GLY A 82 27.71 -3.77 -0.19
C GLY A 82 27.39 -4.96 0.71
N ILE A 83 26.25 -5.62 0.48
CA ILE A 83 25.82 -6.79 1.22
C ILE A 83 26.21 -8.02 0.41
N GLU A 84 27.32 -8.68 0.78
CA GLU A 84 27.65 -9.98 0.21
C GLU A 84 26.58 -11.00 0.59
N LEU A 85 25.92 -11.57 -0.42
CA LEU A 85 25.05 -12.75 -0.28
C LEU A 85 25.92 -13.94 0.16
N GLN A 86 25.98 -14.19 1.47
CA GLN A 86 26.59 -15.42 2.03
C GLN A 86 25.70 -16.65 1.87
#